data_AF-A0AAF0E4X9-F1
#
_entry.id   AF-A0AAF0E4X9-F1
#
_cell.length_a   1.000
_cell.length_b   1.000
_cell.length_c   1.000
_cell.angle_alpha   90.00
_cell.angle_beta   90.00
_cell.angle_gamma   90.00
#
_symmetry.space_group_name_H-M   'P 1'
#
loop_
_entity.id
_entity.type
_entity.pdbx_description
1 polymer ?
#
loop_
_entity_poly.entity_id
_entity_poly.type
_entity_poly.pdbx_seq_one_letter_code
_entity_poly.pdbx_strand_id
1 'polypeptide(L)'
;MSGSGGHAGALHSHALPAYAGDYFPAGHGGASTARSELEECDPETGLTLWTATRLATLQAKLQQRLGPEYLSQRPGPGGGPKLTYLEGWKAIDLANEIFGFNGWSTSVVSLDVDYLDVHPETGKCQCGVSAIVRITLRDGTYHEDVGYGHAEGARGKHAALEKCKKEAITDSIKRGLKTFGRLLGNCLYDRQYARDVLRMPVPNVPLRSDDLHRHADVVAHMGTKRPRPEARAPPTRAAPPARAPPAPKPAPIDDEAELWCQDDPEAATMALELELEEDLILRESQLAQELDE
;
A
#
# COMPACT_ATOMS: atom_id res chain seq x y z
N MET A 1 51.12 11.37 43.13
CA MET A 1 50.25 10.40 42.44
C MET A 1 49.74 11.08 41.17
N SER A 2 50.62 11.35 40.21
CA SER A 2 50.90 10.52 39.02
C SER A 2 49.63 10.20 38.24
N GLY A 3 49.36 11.03 37.22
CA GLY A 3 48.41 10.75 36.16
C GLY A 3 49.02 9.85 35.08
N SER A 4 48.16 9.02 34.49
CA SER A 4 48.32 8.26 33.24
C SER A 4 46.99 7.55 33.03
N GLY A 5 46.32 7.49 31.89
CA GLY A 5 46.62 7.81 30.51
C GLY A 5 45.50 7.10 29.76
N GLY A 6 44.61 7.85 29.11
CA GLY A 6 43.48 7.28 28.38
C GLY A 6 43.98 6.56 27.13
N HIS A 7 43.63 5.28 26.99
CA HIS A 7 43.75 4.55 25.73
C HIS A 7 42.37 4.48 25.09
N ALA A 8 42.25 5.15 23.95
CA ALA A 8 41.14 5.00 23.01
C ALA A 8 41.28 3.65 22.30
N GLY A 9 40.35 2.73 22.57
CA GLY A 9 40.17 1.51 21.78
C GLY A 9 39.21 1.79 20.64
N ALA A 10 39.73 1.78 19.42
CA ALA A 10 38.96 1.96 18.18
C ALA A 10 37.92 0.86 18.01
N LEU A 11 36.66 1.28 17.84
CA LEU A 11 35.54 0.44 17.43
C LEU A 11 35.78 -0.01 15.98
N HIS A 12 36.04 -1.30 15.79
CA HIS A 12 36.00 -1.90 14.45
C HIS A 12 34.53 -2.04 14.03
N SER A 13 34.09 -1.16 13.15
CA SER A 13 32.85 -1.30 12.39
C SER A 13 33.01 -2.43 11.37
N HIS A 14 32.41 -3.59 11.65
CA HIS A 14 32.21 -4.59 10.60
C HIS A 14 31.05 -4.13 9.72
N ALA A 15 31.40 -3.48 8.61
CA ALA A 15 30.49 -3.25 7.50
C ALA A 15 30.11 -4.60 6.88
N LEU A 16 28.82 -4.88 6.79
CA LEU A 16 28.30 -5.99 6.00
C LEU A 16 28.52 -5.65 4.51
N PRO A 17 29.03 -6.57 3.68
CA PRO A 17 29.21 -6.30 2.27
C PRO A 17 27.86 -6.18 1.56
N ALA A 18 27.78 -5.13 0.75
CA ALA A 18 26.67 -4.81 -0.13
C ALA A 18 26.33 -5.96 -1.08
N TYR A 19 25.04 -6.08 -1.38
CA TYR A 19 24.45 -6.91 -2.43
C TYR A 19 25.32 -6.93 -3.70
N ALA A 20 26.00 -8.06 -3.93
CA ALA A 20 26.74 -8.31 -5.15
C ALA A 20 25.81 -9.03 -6.15
N GLY A 21 25.28 -8.23 -7.09
CA GLY A 21 25.06 -8.61 -8.48
C GLY A 21 24.10 -9.76 -8.77
N ASP A 22 22.86 -9.40 -9.09
CA ASP A 22 22.01 -10.16 -10.00
C ASP A 22 22.70 -10.24 -11.37
N TYR A 23 23.44 -11.32 -11.61
CA TYR A 23 24.01 -11.63 -12.92
C TYR A 23 23.16 -12.72 -13.55
N PHE A 24 22.32 -12.36 -14.52
CA PHE A 24 21.75 -13.31 -15.48
C PHE A 24 22.83 -13.65 -16.53
N PRO A 25 23.34 -14.90 -16.63
CA PRO A 25 24.14 -15.28 -17.77
C PRO A 25 23.23 -15.79 -18.89
N ALA A 26 23.15 -14.98 -19.96
CA ALA A 26 22.78 -15.47 -21.27
C ALA A 26 23.74 -16.62 -21.66
N GLY A 27 23.17 -17.77 -22.03
CA GLY A 27 23.91 -19.01 -22.17
C GLY A 27 25.00 -18.96 -23.24
N HIS A 28 26.09 -19.68 -23.00
CA HIS A 28 26.97 -20.30 -23.99
C HIS A 28 27.48 -21.62 -23.39
N GLY A 29 27.41 -22.70 -24.18
CA GLY A 29 27.67 -24.07 -23.73
C GLY A 29 29.12 -24.34 -23.30
N GLY A 30 29.27 -25.25 -22.34
CA GLY A 30 30.57 -25.76 -21.91
C GLY A 30 30.43 -26.79 -20.79
N ALA A 31 30.68 -28.05 -21.14
CA ALA A 31 31.03 -29.21 -20.29
C ALA A 31 30.26 -29.43 -18.97
N SER A 32 29.31 -30.36 -19.05
CA SER A 32 28.75 -31.10 -17.90
C SER A 32 29.86 -31.68 -17.02
N THR A 33 30.05 -31.07 -15.84
CA THR A 33 30.51 -31.81 -14.67
C THR A 33 29.27 -31.97 -13.80
N ALA A 34 28.61 -33.12 -13.93
CA ALA A 34 27.46 -33.48 -13.14
C ALA A 34 27.84 -33.55 -11.65
N ARG A 35 27.69 -32.43 -10.93
CA ARG A 35 27.34 -32.48 -9.51
C ARG A 35 25.84 -32.71 -9.43
N SER A 36 25.47 -33.98 -9.52
CA SER A 36 24.21 -34.47 -8.99
C SER A 36 24.30 -34.41 -7.47
N GLU A 37 24.24 -33.19 -6.91
CA GLU A 37 23.71 -33.03 -5.56
C GLU A 37 22.21 -33.33 -5.73
N LEU A 38 21.84 -34.60 -5.52
CA LEU A 38 20.45 -34.95 -5.29
C LEU A 38 20.01 -34.06 -4.14
N GLU A 39 19.19 -33.04 -4.41
CA GLU A 39 18.55 -32.28 -3.35
C GLU A 39 17.88 -33.31 -2.45
N GLU A 40 18.39 -33.44 -1.23
CA GLU A 40 17.95 -34.44 -0.28
C GLU A 40 16.53 -34.04 0.14
N CYS A 41 15.54 -34.62 -0.54
CA CYS A 41 14.16 -34.52 -0.15
C CYS A 41 13.94 -35.39 1.08
N ASP A 42 13.30 -34.82 2.09
CA ASP A 42 12.87 -35.59 3.25
C ASP A 42 11.89 -36.69 2.79
N PRO A 43 12.15 -37.97 3.11
CA PRO A 43 11.38 -39.09 2.57
C PRO A 43 9.96 -39.18 3.16
N GLU A 44 9.67 -38.50 4.27
CA GLU A 44 8.35 -38.50 4.91
C GLU A 44 7.45 -37.39 4.36
N THR A 45 8.02 -36.21 4.08
CA THR A 45 7.29 -35.02 3.63
C THR A 45 7.44 -34.73 2.13
N GLY A 46 8.43 -35.32 1.46
CA GLY A 46 8.77 -35.06 0.06
C GLY A 46 9.32 -33.66 -0.21
N LEU A 47 9.60 -32.89 0.84
CA LEU A 47 10.07 -31.51 0.73
C LEU A 47 11.59 -31.45 0.70
N THR A 48 12.15 -30.58 -0.15
CA THR A 48 13.57 -30.21 -0.07
C THR A 48 13.83 -29.40 1.19
N LEU A 49 15.06 -29.46 1.72
CA LEU A 49 15.47 -28.68 2.90
C LEU A 49 15.19 -27.17 2.72
N TRP A 50 15.42 -26.63 1.52
CA TRP A 50 15.14 -25.22 1.21
C TRP A 50 13.66 -24.90 1.32
N THR A 51 12.79 -25.76 0.78
CA THR A 51 11.34 -25.59 0.84
C THR A 51 10.83 -25.68 2.27
N ALA A 52 11.30 -26.67 3.04
CA ALA A 52 10.95 -26.82 4.46
C ALA A 52 11.38 -25.60 5.28
N THR A 53 12.61 -25.11 5.09
CA THR A 53 13.13 -23.91 5.76
C THR A 53 12.34 -22.65 5.41
N ARG A 54 11.99 -22.50 4.12
CA ARG A 54 11.17 -21.38 3.64
C ARG A 54 9.77 -21.43 4.27
N LEU A 55 9.13 -22.59 4.27
CA LEU A 55 7.80 -22.77 4.87
C LEU A 55 7.80 -22.48 6.37
N ALA A 56 8.80 -22.95 7.10
CA ALA A 56 8.95 -22.65 8.53
C ALA A 56 9.14 -21.14 8.80
N THR A 57 9.90 -20.46 7.94
CA THR A 57 10.13 -19.01 8.04
C THR A 57 8.85 -18.22 7.75
N LEU A 58 8.12 -18.58 6.70
CA LEU A 58 6.81 -17.99 6.38
C LEU A 58 5.82 -18.21 7.51
N GLN A 59 5.75 -19.43 8.05
CA GLN A 59 4.88 -19.77 9.17
C GLN A 59 5.20 -18.93 10.41
N ALA A 60 6.49 -18.78 10.75
CA ALA A 60 6.91 -17.96 11.88
C ALA A 60 6.56 -16.47 11.67
N LYS A 61 6.73 -15.96 10.44
CA LYS A 61 6.37 -14.57 10.08
C LYS A 61 4.86 -14.33 10.21
N LEU A 62 4.04 -15.21 9.65
CA LEU A 62 2.56 -15.11 9.70
C LEU A 62 1.99 -15.20 11.12
N GLN A 63 2.69 -15.84 12.06
CA GLN A 63 2.30 -15.93 13.47
C GLN A 63 2.53 -14.64 14.27
N GLN A 64 3.32 -13.70 13.75
CA GLN A 64 3.53 -12.40 14.38
C GLN A 64 2.22 -11.59 14.44
N ARG A 65 2.18 -10.59 15.31
CA ARG A 65 1.06 -9.62 15.39
C ARG A 65 1.53 -8.29 14.85
N LEU A 66 0.60 -7.50 14.34
CA LEU A 66 0.88 -6.17 13.82
C LEU A 66 1.45 -5.23 14.91
N GLY A 67 2.34 -4.34 14.50
CA GLY A 67 2.72 -3.19 15.31
C GLY A 67 1.64 -2.09 15.26
N PRO A 68 1.66 -1.12 16.19
CA PRO A 68 0.72 0.00 16.20
C PRO A 68 0.77 0.86 14.93
N GLU A 69 1.91 0.91 14.23
CA GLU A 69 2.13 1.66 12.97
C GLU A 69 1.24 1.17 11.82
N TYR A 70 0.76 -0.07 11.87
CA TYR A 70 -0.10 -0.63 10.85
C TYR A 70 -1.58 -0.32 11.05
N LEU A 71 -1.96 0.20 12.23
CA LEU A 71 -3.35 0.23 12.66
C LEU A 71 -3.93 1.65 12.60
N SER A 72 -5.13 1.74 12.02
CA SER A 72 -5.92 2.97 11.96
C SER A 72 -7.21 2.80 12.77
N GLN A 73 -7.83 3.92 13.19
CA GLN A 73 -9.09 3.91 13.92
C GLN A 73 -10.15 4.73 13.22
N ARG A 74 -11.37 4.20 13.15
CA ARG A 74 -12.57 4.94 12.70
C ARG A 74 -13.63 4.99 13.81
N PRO A 75 -14.48 6.03 13.86
CA PRO A 75 -15.64 6.05 14.74
C PRO A 75 -16.53 4.82 14.52
N GLY A 76 -17.05 4.25 15.60
CA GLY A 76 -18.01 3.14 15.50
C GLY A 76 -19.39 3.63 15.05
N PRO A 77 -20.22 2.74 14.47
CA PRO A 77 -21.61 3.06 14.15
C PRO A 77 -22.37 3.57 15.38
N GLY A 78 -23.23 4.57 15.20
CA GLY A 78 -24.08 5.12 16.28
C GLY A 78 -23.30 5.79 17.42
N GLY A 79 -22.07 6.26 17.18
CA GLY A 79 -21.21 6.83 18.24
C GLY A 79 -20.62 5.78 19.17
N GLY A 80 -20.61 4.52 18.74
CA GLY A 80 -20.01 3.41 19.48
C GLY A 80 -18.48 3.51 19.60
N PRO A 81 -17.85 2.52 20.28
CA PRO A 81 -16.40 2.46 20.41
C PRO A 81 -15.70 2.55 19.06
N LYS A 82 -14.54 3.22 19.02
CA LYS A 82 -13.71 3.28 17.81
C LYS A 82 -13.36 1.88 17.34
N LEU A 83 -13.47 1.64 16.04
CA LEU A 83 -13.10 0.40 15.39
C LEU A 83 -11.67 0.53 14.88
N THR A 84 -10.81 -0.41 15.30
CA THR A 84 -9.44 -0.53 14.79
C THR A 84 -9.44 -1.38 13.53
N TYR A 85 -8.76 -0.92 12.48
CA TYR A 85 -8.67 -1.61 11.20
C TYR A 85 -7.27 -1.50 10.60
N LEU A 86 -6.97 -2.40 9.66
CA LEU A 86 -5.80 -2.37 8.79
C LEU A 86 -6.19 -1.72 7.47
N GLU A 87 -5.43 -0.72 7.03
CA GLU A 87 -5.63 -0.05 5.73
C GLU A 87 -5.32 -0.99 4.56
N GLY A 88 -6.02 -0.82 3.43
CA GLY A 88 -5.89 -1.69 2.27
C GLY A 88 -4.46 -1.75 1.74
N TRP A 89 -3.84 -0.58 1.51
CA TRP A 89 -2.48 -0.48 1.00
C TRP A 89 -1.46 -1.20 1.92
N LYS A 90 -1.61 -1.09 3.25
CA LYS A 90 -0.74 -1.79 4.20
C LYS A 90 -0.90 -3.30 4.15
N ALA A 91 -2.12 -3.79 3.92
CA ALA A 91 -2.37 -5.22 3.75
C ALA A 91 -1.69 -5.76 2.48
N ILE A 92 -1.74 -4.99 1.38
CA ILE A 92 -1.07 -5.30 0.11
C ILE A 92 0.47 -5.32 0.31
N ASP A 93 1.03 -4.30 0.95
CA ASP A 93 2.47 -4.24 1.23
C ASP A 93 2.94 -5.42 2.11
N LEU A 94 2.18 -5.76 3.15
CA LEU A 94 2.47 -6.93 3.98
C LEU A 94 2.40 -8.23 3.18
N ALA A 95 1.42 -8.39 2.28
CA ALA A 95 1.32 -9.55 1.41
C ALA A 95 2.54 -9.64 0.46
N ASN A 96 2.97 -8.51 -0.12
CA ASN A 96 4.18 -8.43 -0.93
C ASN A 96 5.45 -8.73 -0.12
N GLU A 97 5.52 -8.31 1.14
CA GLU A 97 6.67 -8.58 2.03
C GLU A 97 6.73 -10.05 2.50
N ILE A 98 5.58 -10.72 2.63
CA ILE A 98 5.50 -12.10 3.11
C ILE A 98 5.61 -13.09 1.96
N PHE A 99 4.78 -12.94 0.93
CA PHE A 99 4.71 -13.88 -0.18
C PHE A 99 5.65 -13.52 -1.33
N GLY A 100 6.05 -12.25 -1.43
CA GLY A 100 6.75 -11.69 -2.59
C GLY A 100 5.75 -11.14 -3.61
N PHE A 101 6.17 -10.15 -4.40
CA PHE A 101 5.33 -9.52 -5.43
C PHE A 101 4.74 -10.51 -6.46
N ASN A 102 5.39 -11.65 -6.66
CA ASN A 102 4.97 -12.74 -7.56
C ASN A 102 4.51 -14.01 -6.82
N GLY A 103 4.35 -13.92 -5.49
CA GLY A 103 3.98 -15.06 -4.64
C GLY A 103 2.49 -15.20 -4.37
N TRP A 104 1.71 -14.18 -4.70
CA TRP A 104 0.26 -14.14 -4.52
C TRP A 104 -0.40 -13.38 -5.67
N SER A 105 -1.70 -13.59 -5.85
CA SER A 105 -2.53 -12.90 -6.84
C SER A 105 -3.97 -12.80 -6.34
N THR A 106 -4.73 -11.86 -6.88
CA THR A 106 -6.16 -11.69 -6.60
C THR A 106 -6.97 -11.89 -7.88
N SER A 107 -8.21 -12.37 -7.74
CA SER A 107 -9.17 -12.44 -8.84
C SER A 107 -10.58 -12.18 -8.31
N VAL A 108 -11.32 -11.31 -8.98
CA VAL A 108 -12.72 -11.04 -8.65
C VAL A 108 -13.56 -12.20 -9.15
N VAL A 109 -14.17 -12.94 -8.23
CA VAL A 109 -15.03 -14.10 -8.51
C VAL A 109 -16.47 -13.64 -8.77
N SER A 110 -16.96 -12.70 -7.97
CA SER A 110 -18.26 -12.06 -8.19
C SER A 110 -18.23 -10.62 -7.73
N LEU A 111 -19.07 -9.79 -8.37
CA LEU A 111 -19.28 -8.40 -8.03
C LEU A 111 -20.74 -8.03 -8.32
N ASP A 112 -21.53 -7.92 -7.27
CA ASP A 112 -22.98 -7.86 -7.36
C ASP A 112 -23.49 -6.55 -6.73
N VAL A 113 -24.31 -5.82 -7.48
CA VAL A 113 -25.01 -4.63 -6.96
C VAL A 113 -26.28 -5.13 -6.27
N ASP A 114 -26.25 -5.18 -4.93
CA ASP A 114 -27.37 -5.69 -4.14
C ASP A 114 -28.59 -4.76 -4.21
N TYR A 115 -28.33 -3.45 -4.16
CA TYR A 115 -29.36 -2.43 -4.32
C TYR A 115 -28.76 -1.10 -4.79
N LEU A 116 -29.57 -0.30 -5.48
CA LEU A 116 -29.24 1.05 -5.92
C LEU A 116 -30.50 1.92 -5.92
N ASP A 117 -30.71 2.62 -4.81
CA ASP A 117 -31.88 3.44 -4.58
C ASP A 117 -31.56 4.92 -4.77
N VAL A 118 -32.53 5.67 -5.29
CA VAL A 118 -32.43 7.13 -5.43
C VAL A 118 -33.58 7.75 -4.67
N HIS A 119 -33.26 8.60 -3.71
CA HIS A 119 -34.26 9.31 -2.94
C HIS A 119 -35.00 10.30 -3.86
N PRO A 120 -36.33 10.18 -4.02
CA PRO A 120 -37.09 10.92 -5.03
C PRO A 120 -37.04 12.44 -4.80
N GLU A 121 -37.02 12.90 -3.55
CA GLU A 121 -37.03 14.33 -3.23
C GLU A 121 -35.64 14.99 -3.20
N THR A 122 -34.61 14.24 -2.83
CA THR A 122 -33.26 14.81 -2.61
C THR A 122 -32.29 14.47 -3.75
N GLY A 123 -32.64 13.52 -4.63
CA GLY A 123 -31.78 13.01 -5.68
C GLY A 123 -30.56 12.23 -5.17
N LYS A 124 -30.44 12.04 -3.85
CA LYS A 124 -29.32 11.32 -3.23
C LYS A 124 -29.45 9.83 -3.49
N CYS A 125 -28.32 9.21 -3.83
CA CYS A 125 -28.24 7.79 -4.10
C CYS A 125 -27.79 7.04 -2.85
N GLN A 126 -28.34 5.84 -2.67
CA GLN A 126 -27.88 4.84 -1.71
C GLN A 126 -27.59 3.55 -2.47
N CYS A 127 -26.45 2.93 -2.20
CA CYS A 127 -25.97 1.77 -2.95
C CYS A 127 -25.27 0.79 -2.03
N GLY A 128 -25.52 -0.51 -2.23
CA GLY A 128 -24.78 -1.59 -1.62
C GLY A 128 -24.24 -2.54 -2.69
N VAL A 129 -22.96 -2.90 -2.56
CA VAL A 129 -22.28 -3.83 -3.47
C VAL A 129 -21.58 -4.90 -2.65
N SER A 130 -21.80 -6.15 -3.03
CA SER A 130 -21.09 -7.31 -2.51
C SER A 130 -20.02 -7.77 -3.52
N ALA A 131 -18.85 -8.16 -3.04
CA ALA A 131 -17.79 -8.72 -3.87
C ALA A 131 -17.25 -10.02 -3.26
N ILE A 132 -16.95 -11.00 -4.10
CA ILE A 132 -16.18 -12.19 -3.71
C ILE A 132 -14.84 -12.12 -4.44
N VAL A 133 -13.75 -12.06 -3.70
CA VAL A 133 -12.39 -12.06 -4.25
C VAL A 133 -11.66 -13.31 -3.76
N ARG A 134 -11.01 -13.99 -4.70
CA ARG A 134 -10.11 -15.11 -4.44
C ARG A 134 -8.67 -14.60 -4.39
N ILE A 135 -7.97 -14.92 -3.32
CA ILE A 135 -6.52 -14.75 -3.18
C ILE A 135 -5.85 -16.09 -3.38
N THR A 136 -4.96 -16.19 -4.37
CA THR A 136 -4.25 -17.43 -4.72
C THR A 136 -2.75 -17.25 -4.52
N LEU A 137 -2.13 -18.15 -3.75
CA LEU A 137 -0.69 -18.23 -3.57
C LEU A 137 -0.04 -19.01 -4.71
N ARG A 138 1.28 -18.89 -4.84
CA ARG A 138 2.07 -19.54 -5.91
C ARG A 138 1.97 -21.07 -5.91
N ASP A 139 1.71 -21.68 -4.75
CA ASP A 139 1.53 -23.14 -4.63
C ASP A 139 0.11 -23.61 -5.02
N GLY A 140 -0.77 -22.68 -5.42
CA GLY A 140 -2.15 -22.95 -5.80
C GLY A 140 -3.13 -22.96 -4.62
N THR A 141 -2.66 -22.81 -3.38
CA THR A 141 -3.55 -22.63 -2.24
C THR A 141 -4.28 -21.30 -2.36
N TYR A 142 -5.54 -21.26 -1.95
CA TYR A 142 -6.34 -20.05 -2.07
C TYR A 142 -7.35 -19.89 -0.94
N HIS A 143 -7.73 -18.64 -0.71
CA HIS A 143 -8.83 -18.26 0.18
C HIS A 143 -9.75 -17.28 -0.53
N GLU A 144 -11.05 -17.42 -0.25
CA GLU A 144 -12.10 -16.52 -0.71
C GLU A 144 -12.81 -15.95 0.51
N ASP A 145 -13.18 -14.68 0.44
CA ASP A 145 -14.07 -14.05 1.44
C ASP A 145 -14.97 -13.05 0.73
N VAL A 146 -16.08 -12.69 1.37
CA VAL A 146 -17.03 -11.70 0.88
C VAL A 146 -16.64 -10.34 1.44
N GLY A 147 -16.55 -9.33 0.58
CA GLY A 147 -16.43 -7.93 0.96
C GLY A 147 -17.70 -7.15 0.67
N TYR A 148 -17.89 -6.03 1.38
CA TYR A 148 -19.05 -5.18 1.21
C TYR A 148 -18.69 -3.71 1.12
N GLY A 149 -19.22 -3.03 0.12
CA GLY A 149 -19.07 -1.59 -0.07
C GLY A 149 -20.41 -0.89 -0.02
N HIS A 150 -20.43 0.27 0.64
CA HIS A 150 -21.67 0.99 0.90
C HIS A 150 -21.51 2.50 0.71
N ALA A 151 -22.50 3.11 0.08
CA ALA A 151 -22.55 4.54 -0.16
C ALA A 151 -23.93 5.06 0.23
N GLU A 152 -23.93 6.07 1.09
CA GLU A 152 -25.11 6.83 1.49
C GLU A 152 -24.95 8.29 1.10
N GLY A 153 -26.00 8.88 0.52
CA GLY A 153 -26.04 10.31 0.29
C GLY A 153 -25.23 10.81 -0.91
N ALA A 154 -24.76 9.91 -1.78
CA ALA A 154 -23.98 10.24 -2.95
C ALA A 154 -24.79 11.06 -3.96
N ARG A 155 -24.13 12.05 -4.59
CA ARG A 155 -24.73 12.88 -5.65
C ARG A 155 -24.60 12.15 -6.99
N GLY A 156 -25.58 11.30 -7.29
CA GLY A 156 -25.66 10.57 -8.55
C GLY A 156 -25.23 9.10 -8.44
N LYS A 157 -25.79 8.29 -9.34
CA LYS A 157 -25.63 6.82 -9.33
C LYS A 157 -24.19 6.38 -9.60
N HIS A 158 -23.49 7.11 -10.48
CA HIS A 158 -22.12 6.77 -10.86
C HIS A 158 -21.17 6.83 -9.65
N ALA A 159 -21.11 7.98 -8.95
CA ALA A 159 -20.29 8.15 -7.76
C ALA A 159 -20.63 7.15 -6.65
N ALA A 160 -21.92 6.82 -6.49
CA ALA A 160 -22.35 5.80 -5.53
C ALA A 160 -21.80 4.40 -5.88
N LEU A 161 -21.96 3.98 -7.14
CA LEU A 161 -21.49 2.68 -7.62
C LEU A 161 -19.97 2.56 -7.60
N GLU A 162 -19.26 3.62 -8.03
CA GLU A 162 -17.81 3.66 -8.03
C GLU A 162 -17.24 3.45 -6.63
N LYS A 163 -17.73 4.22 -5.64
CA LYS A 163 -17.31 4.05 -4.24
C LYS A 163 -17.61 2.65 -3.73
N CYS A 164 -18.83 2.16 -3.91
CA CYS A 164 -19.22 0.85 -3.37
C CYS A 164 -18.42 -0.30 -4.00
N LYS A 165 -18.19 -0.29 -5.32
CA LYS A 165 -17.43 -1.36 -5.97
C LYS A 165 -16.00 -1.43 -5.46
N LYS A 166 -15.32 -0.30 -5.36
CA LYS A 166 -13.92 -0.22 -4.89
C LYS A 166 -13.81 -0.62 -3.42
N GLU A 167 -14.73 -0.14 -2.58
CA GLU A 167 -14.79 -0.52 -1.15
C GLU A 167 -15.07 -2.03 -0.97
N ALA A 168 -15.99 -2.60 -1.76
CA ALA A 168 -16.34 -4.02 -1.69
C ALA A 168 -15.15 -4.93 -2.05
N ILE A 169 -14.43 -4.61 -3.14
CA ILE A 169 -13.25 -5.37 -3.58
C ILE A 169 -12.14 -5.26 -2.53
N THR A 170 -11.83 -4.05 -2.07
CA THR A 170 -10.77 -3.83 -1.07
C THR A 170 -11.10 -4.51 0.26
N ASP A 171 -12.35 -4.47 0.71
CA ASP A 171 -12.80 -5.19 1.91
C ASP A 171 -12.65 -6.71 1.73
N SER A 172 -13.06 -7.26 0.59
CA SER A 172 -12.92 -8.70 0.30
C SER A 172 -11.45 -9.13 0.33
N ILE A 173 -10.55 -8.35 -0.27
CA ILE A 173 -9.09 -8.61 -0.23
C ILE A 173 -8.57 -8.59 1.20
N LYS A 174 -8.86 -7.55 1.99
CA LYS A 174 -8.42 -7.46 3.41
C LYS A 174 -8.92 -8.67 4.20
N ARG A 175 -10.16 -9.07 3.96
CA ARG A 175 -10.81 -10.19 4.64
C ARG A 175 -10.24 -11.54 4.23
N GLY A 176 -9.94 -11.74 2.96
CA GLY A 176 -9.25 -12.93 2.48
C GLY A 176 -7.80 -13.00 2.97
N LEU A 177 -7.06 -11.89 3.00
CA LEU A 177 -5.67 -11.88 3.47
C LEU A 177 -5.57 -12.28 4.95
N LYS A 178 -6.54 -11.88 5.78
CA LYS A 178 -6.54 -12.21 7.21
C LYS A 178 -6.49 -13.71 7.47
N THR A 179 -7.04 -14.57 6.60
CA THR A 179 -7.16 -16.01 6.86
C THR A 179 -5.80 -16.71 6.84
N PHE A 180 -4.81 -16.15 6.14
CA PHE A 180 -3.45 -16.68 6.09
C PHE A 180 -2.66 -16.50 7.39
N GLY A 181 -2.98 -15.52 8.24
CA GLY A 181 -2.21 -15.34 9.47
C GLY A 181 -2.54 -14.13 10.33
N ARG A 182 -1.97 -14.12 11.53
CA ARG A 182 -2.11 -13.01 12.51
C ARG A 182 -1.52 -11.72 11.96
N LEU A 183 -0.38 -11.81 11.27
CA LEU A 183 0.30 -10.65 10.70
C LEU A 183 -0.53 -9.96 9.61
N LEU A 184 -1.35 -10.69 8.87
CA LEU A 184 -2.22 -10.14 7.82
C LEU A 184 -3.58 -9.64 8.35
N GLY A 185 -3.67 -9.35 9.65
CA GLY A 185 -4.83 -8.67 10.25
C GLY A 185 -5.73 -9.56 11.12
N ASN A 186 -5.54 -10.88 11.17
CA ASN A 186 -6.35 -11.74 12.05
C ASN A 186 -6.15 -11.41 13.54
N CYS A 187 -5.00 -10.83 13.92
CA CYS A 187 -4.79 -10.41 15.30
C CYS A 187 -5.79 -9.33 15.79
N LEU A 188 -6.42 -8.57 14.90
CA LEU A 188 -7.35 -7.49 15.27
C LEU A 188 -8.66 -7.98 15.89
N TYR A 189 -9.00 -9.26 15.72
CA TYR A 189 -10.16 -9.89 16.38
C TYR A 189 -9.91 -10.17 17.87
N ASP A 190 -8.66 -10.21 18.31
CA ASP A 190 -8.30 -10.26 19.72
C ASP A 190 -8.49 -8.87 20.35
N ARG A 191 -9.63 -8.70 21.04
CA ARG A 191 -10.00 -7.44 21.71
C ARG A 191 -8.99 -6.99 22.77
N GLN A 192 -8.25 -7.92 23.38
CA GLN A 192 -7.22 -7.54 24.35
C GLN A 192 -6.03 -6.93 23.63
N TYR A 193 -5.54 -7.63 22.61
CA TYR A 193 -4.44 -7.14 21.77
C TYR A 193 -4.76 -5.78 21.13
N ALA A 194 -5.93 -5.63 20.51
CA ALA A 194 -6.30 -4.39 19.83
C ALA A 194 -6.33 -3.17 20.77
N ARG A 195 -6.64 -3.37 22.06
CA ARG A 195 -6.61 -2.31 23.08
C ARG A 195 -5.19 -1.99 23.55
N ASP A 196 -4.36 -3.02 23.71
CA ASP A 196 -3.01 -2.87 24.27
C ASP A 196 -2.03 -2.30 23.25
N VAL A 197 -2.11 -2.73 21.98
CA VAL A 197 -1.22 -2.28 20.91
C VAL A 197 -1.36 -0.77 20.67
N LEU A 198 -2.57 -0.22 20.74
CA LEU A 198 -2.83 1.20 20.54
C LEU A 198 -2.28 2.11 21.64
N ARG A 199 -1.86 1.55 22.78
CA ARG A 199 -1.19 2.31 23.84
C ARG A 199 0.31 2.43 23.61
N MET A 200 0.85 1.70 22.63
CA MET A 200 2.26 1.74 22.27
C MET A 200 2.56 3.00 21.45
N PRO A 201 3.68 3.69 21.70
CA PRO A 201 4.07 4.85 20.91
C PRO A 201 4.45 4.42 19.49
N VAL A 202 3.95 5.14 18.49
CA VAL A 202 4.37 4.97 17.09
C VAL A 202 5.50 5.96 16.81
N PRO A 203 6.71 5.49 16.43
CA PRO A 203 7.78 6.37 15.98
C PRO A 203 7.35 7.14 14.73
N ASN A 204 7.55 8.46 14.72
CA ASN A 204 7.35 9.26 13.51
C ASN A 204 8.57 9.10 12.60
N VAL A 205 8.38 8.41 11.47
CA VAL A 205 9.40 8.24 10.43
C VAL A 205 9.09 9.26 9.31
N PRO A 206 9.86 10.37 9.20
CA PRO A 206 9.61 11.36 8.16
C PRO A 206 9.96 10.79 6.78
N LEU A 207 9.16 11.14 5.78
CA LEU A 207 9.42 10.82 4.37
C LEU A 207 10.82 11.34 3.98
N ARG A 208 11.69 10.44 3.52
CA ARG A 208 13.01 10.81 3.03
C ARG A 208 12.97 10.99 1.52
N SER A 209 13.48 12.13 1.08
CA SER A 209 13.64 12.48 -0.34
C SER A 209 14.39 11.40 -1.14
N ASP A 210 15.33 10.71 -0.48
CA ASP A 210 16.21 9.70 -1.09
C ASP A 210 15.52 8.34 -1.32
N ASP A 211 14.42 8.07 -0.62
CA ASP A 211 13.64 6.83 -0.77
C ASP A 211 12.62 6.91 -1.93
N LEU A 212 12.49 8.08 -2.57
CA LEU A 212 11.57 8.31 -3.67
C LEU A 212 12.21 7.91 -5.00
N HIS A 213 11.54 7.03 -5.76
CA HIS A 213 11.90 6.79 -7.15
C HIS A 213 11.62 8.05 -7.99
N ARG A 214 12.63 8.51 -8.74
CA ARG A 214 12.54 9.72 -9.58
C ARG A 214 12.88 9.39 -11.01
N HIS A 215 12.15 10.01 -11.93
CA HIS A 215 12.49 9.94 -13.34
C HIS A 215 13.90 10.48 -13.58
N ALA A 216 14.67 9.83 -14.47
CA ALA A 216 16.08 10.13 -14.71
C ALA A 216 16.31 11.61 -15.04
N ASP A 217 15.40 12.22 -15.81
CA ASP A 217 15.48 13.64 -16.17
C ASP A 217 15.43 14.56 -14.95
N VAL A 218 14.60 14.26 -13.96
CA VAL A 218 14.46 15.09 -12.76
C VAL A 218 15.72 15.00 -11.90
N VAL A 219 16.34 13.82 -11.81
CA VAL A 219 17.61 13.62 -11.11
C VAL A 219 18.73 14.44 -11.76
N ALA A 220 18.79 14.45 -13.09
CA ALA A 220 19.78 15.23 -13.84
C ALA A 220 19.64 16.75 -13.59
N HIS A 221 18.41 17.27 -13.51
CA HIS A 221 18.17 18.70 -13.27
C HIS A 221 18.41 19.10 -11.80
N MET A 222 18.18 18.21 -10.84
CA MET A 222 18.44 18.47 -9.42
C MET A 222 19.94 18.53 -9.06
N GLY A 223 20.81 17.91 -9.85
CA GLY A 223 22.27 18.02 -9.73
C GLY A 223 22.83 19.38 -10.13
N THR A 224 22.07 20.22 -10.85
CA THR A 224 22.50 21.54 -11.28
C THR A 224 22.13 22.61 -10.25
N LYS A 225 22.90 22.71 -9.15
CA LYS A 225 22.86 23.92 -8.32
C LYS A 225 23.32 25.11 -9.17
N ARG A 226 22.38 25.94 -9.66
CA ARG A 226 22.73 27.29 -10.13
C ARG A 226 23.43 28.03 -8.98
N PRO A 227 24.59 28.68 -9.21
CA PRO A 227 25.23 29.47 -8.17
C PRO A 227 24.28 30.57 -7.71
N ARG A 228 24.11 30.67 -6.39
CA ARG A 228 23.35 31.73 -5.73
C ARG A 228 23.98 33.08 -6.10
N PRO A 229 23.24 34.05 -6.67
CA PRO A 229 23.79 35.38 -6.85
C PRO A 229 24.14 35.97 -5.48
N GLU A 230 25.36 36.45 -5.33
CA GLU A 230 25.85 37.09 -4.11
C GLU A 230 24.90 38.20 -3.65
N ALA A 231 24.62 38.19 -2.35
CA ALA A 231 23.73 39.13 -1.71
C ALA A 231 24.27 40.57 -1.88
N ARG A 232 23.54 41.38 -2.65
CA ARG A 232 23.74 42.84 -2.66
C ARG A 232 23.28 43.40 -1.31
N ALA A 233 24.11 44.22 -0.68
CA ALA A 233 23.88 44.81 0.64
C ALA A 233 22.53 45.55 0.76
N PRO A 234 21.90 45.59 1.94
CA PRO A 234 20.58 46.20 2.12
C PRO A 234 20.65 47.74 2.07
N PRO A 235 19.72 48.43 1.40
CA PRO A 235 19.59 49.87 1.53
C PRO A 235 18.94 50.27 2.87
N THR A 236 19.39 51.42 3.37
CA THR A 236 19.03 52.05 4.65
C THR A 236 17.53 52.42 4.74
N ARG A 237 16.98 52.22 5.93
CA ARG A 237 15.57 52.41 6.32
C ARG A 237 15.12 53.88 6.25
N ALA A 238 14.07 54.17 5.47
CA ALA A 238 13.29 55.41 5.54
C ALA A 238 11.83 55.10 5.98
N ALA A 239 11.19 56.07 6.63
CA ALA A 239 9.91 55.98 7.36
C ALA A 239 8.69 55.62 6.47
N PRO A 240 7.60 55.05 7.04
CA PRO A 240 6.44 54.60 6.26
C PRO A 240 5.44 55.75 5.98
N PRO A 241 4.87 55.86 4.75
CA PRO A 241 3.66 56.63 4.51
C PRO A 241 2.38 55.81 4.72
N ALA A 242 1.27 56.53 4.85
CA ALA A 242 -0.05 56.10 5.32
C ALA A 242 -0.77 55.03 4.46
N ARG A 243 -1.70 54.33 5.13
CA ARG A 243 -2.43 53.14 4.71
C ARG A 243 -3.53 53.45 3.66
N ALA A 244 -3.47 52.80 2.50
CA ALA A 244 -4.55 52.76 1.50
C ALA A 244 -5.56 51.61 1.79
N PRO A 245 -6.83 51.69 1.33
CA PRO A 245 -7.85 50.68 1.62
C PRO A 245 -7.65 49.38 0.81
N PRO A 246 -8.17 48.23 1.28
CA PRO A 246 -7.95 46.94 0.63
C PRO A 246 -8.79 46.78 -0.64
N ALA A 247 -8.19 46.17 -1.66
CA ALA A 247 -8.84 45.73 -2.89
C ALA A 247 -9.76 44.50 -2.66
N PRO A 248 -10.80 44.30 -3.49
CA PRO A 248 -11.73 43.18 -3.36
C PRO A 248 -11.08 41.84 -3.77
N LYS A 249 -11.48 40.76 -3.09
CA LYS A 249 -11.01 39.39 -3.34
C LYS A 249 -11.46 38.90 -4.73
N PRO A 250 -10.63 38.15 -5.47
CA PRO A 250 -11.08 37.47 -6.68
C PRO A 250 -12.12 36.38 -6.36
N ALA A 251 -13.07 36.20 -7.27
CA ALA A 251 -14.15 35.22 -7.17
C ALA A 251 -13.64 33.77 -7.19
N PRO A 252 -14.42 32.79 -6.69
CA PRO A 252 -14.03 31.38 -6.69
C PRO A 252 -13.86 30.88 -8.13
N ILE A 253 -12.77 30.16 -8.35
CA ILE A 253 -12.49 29.37 -9.55
C ILE A 253 -13.17 28.01 -9.33
N ASP A 254 -13.81 27.49 -10.39
CA ASP A 254 -14.69 26.32 -10.38
C ASP A 254 -14.17 25.08 -9.62
N ASP A 255 -15.08 24.47 -8.85
CA ASP A 255 -14.94 23.37 -7.88
C ASP A 255 -14.65 21.98 -8.52
N GLU A 256 -13.59 21.85 -9.32
CA GLU A 256 -13.11 20.53 -9.77
C GLU A 256 -11.94 20.00 -8.91
N ALA A 257 -11.24 20.89 -8.19
CA ALA A 257 -10.07 20.53 -7.37
C ALA A 257 -10.40 20.19 -5.90
N GLU A 258 -11.57 20.59 -5.38
CA GLU A 258 -11.97 20.27 -4.00
C GLU A 258 -12.48 18.83 -3.82
N LEU A 259 -12.80 18.12 -4.90
CA LEU A 259 -13.23 16.72 -4.85
C LEU A 259 -12.08 15.75 -4.54
N TRP A 260 -10.83 16.16 -4.78
CA TRP A 260 -9.61 15.38 -4.58
C TRP A 260 -8.91 15.68 -3.25
N CYS A 261 -9.44 16.61 -2.45
CA CYS A 261 -8.88 17.07 -1.18
C CYS A 261 -9.66 16.57 0.03
N GLN A 262 -10.33 15.42 -0.11
CA GLN A 262 -10.66 14.60 1.05
C GLN A 262 -9.48 13.63 1.22
N ASP A 263 -8.76 13.80 2.34
CA ASP A 263 -7.66 12.94 2.78
C ASP A 263 -8.15 11.49 2.94
N ASP A 264 -8.27 10.76 1.83
CA ASP A 264 -8.50 9.34 1.80
C ASP A 264 -7.26 8.65 1.20
N PRO A 265 -6.40 8.01 2.02
CA PRO A 265 -5.27 7.23 1.52
C PRO A 265 -5.69 6.03 0.64
N GLU A 266 -6.98 5.68 0.61
CA GLU A 266 -7.56 4.64 -0.27
C GLU A 266 -7.66 5.15 -1.73
N ALA A 267 -7.86 6.46 -1.95
CA ALA A 267 -8.07 7.05 -3.28
C ALA A 267 -6.85 6.96 -4.23
N ALA A 268 -5.63 7.00 -3.71
CA ALA A 268 -4.42 6.87 -4.52
C ALA A 268 -4.14 5.42 -4.96
N THR A 269 -4.54 4.44 -4.15
CA THR A 269 -4.47 3.01 -4.51
C THR A 269 -5.57 2.67 -5.53
N MET A 270 -6.75 3.28 -5.36
CA MET A 270 -7.88 3.20 -6.29
C MET A 270 -7.58 3.74 -7.70
N ALA A 271 -6.63 4.68 -7.84
CA ALA A 271 -6.25 5.22 -9.15
C ALA A 271 -5.46 4.20 -10.00
N LEU A 272 -4.63 3.37 -9.37
CA LEU A 272 -3.87 2.31 -10.04
C LEU A 272 -4.75 1.09 -10.38
N GLU A 273 -5.74 0.79 -9.54
CA GLU A 273 -6.73 -0.26 -9.84
C GLU A 273 -7.68 0.15 -10.98
N LEU A 274 -8.00 1.44 -11.10
CA LEU A 274 -8.80 1.98 -12.21
C LEU A 274 -8.11 1.85 -13.57
N GLU A 275 -6.80 2.12 -13.66
CA GLU A 275 -6.06 1.94 -14.93
C GLU A 275 -6.07 0.47 -15.38
N LEU A 276 -6.03 -0.48 -14.44
CA LEU A 276 -6.10 -1.92 -14.73
C LEU A 276 -7.53 -2.39 -15.09
N GLU A 277 -8.57 -1.81 -14.48
CA GLU A 277 -9.97 -2.12 -14.81
C GLU A 277 -10.38 -1.53 -16.17
N GLU A 278 -9.92 -0.32 -16.51
CA GLU A 278 -10.16 0.27 -17.84
C GLU A 278 -9.51 -0.58 -18.94
N ASP A 279 -8.27 -1.04 -18.73
CA ASP A 279 -7.57 -1.92 -19.68
C ASP A 279 -8.24 -3.30 -19.83
N LEU A 280 -8.78 -3.87 -18.74
CA LEU A 280 -9.50 -5.15 -18.78
C LEU A 280 -10.82 -5.02 -19.56
N ILE A 281 -11.60 -3.96 -19.29
CA ILE A 281 -12.87 -3.69 -19.98
C ILE A 281 -12.64 -3.40 -21.46
N LEU A 282 -11.58 -2.67 -21.80
CA LEU A 282 -11.23 -2.38 -23.19
C LEU A 282 -10.88 -3.67 -23.94
N ARG A 283 -10.17 -4.59 -23.27
CA ARG A 283 -9.74 -5.87 -23.86
C ARG A 283 -10.88 -6.86 -24.03
N GLU A 284 -11.80 -6.93 -23.08
CA GLU A 284 -13.02 -7.76 -23.22
C GLU A 284 -13.95 -7.22 -24.31
N SER A 285 -14.05 -5.90 -24.46
CA SER A 285 -14.81 -5.26 -25.54
C SER A 285 -14.23 -5.57 -26.92
N GLN A 286 -12.90 -5.55 -27.07
CA GLN A 286 -12.22 -5.92 -28.32
C GLN A 286 -12.41 -7.41 -28.66
N LEU A 287 -12.33 -8.30 -27.67
CA LEU A 287 -12.53 -9.73 -27.86
C LEU A 287 -13.97 -10.09 -28.23
N ALA A 288 -14.95 -9.34 -27.73
CA ALA A 288 -16.35 -9.49 -28.10
C ALA A 288 -16.60 -9.03 -29.55
N GLN A 289 -15.92 -7.98 -30.02
CA GLN A 289 -16.03 -7.50 -31.40
C GLN A 289 -15.39 -8.46 -32.42
N GLU A 290 -14.27 -9.11 -32.06
CA GLU A 290 -13.60 -10.11 -32.93
C GLU A 290 -14.36 -11.44 -33.05
N LEU A 291 -15.30 -11.73 -32.13
CA LEU A 291 -16.11 -12.95 -32.15
C LEU A 291 -17.44 -12.78 -32.92
N ASP A 292 -17.82 -11.54 -33.22
CA ASP A 292 -19.05 -11.18 -33.94
C ASP A 292 -18.80 -10.89 -35.45
N GLU A 293 -17.56 -11.00 -35.95
CA GLU A 293 -17.16 -10.97 -37.38
C GLU A 293 -16.91 -12.38 -37.95
#